data_AF-A0A0A6PBC0-F1
#
_entry.id   AF-A0A0A6PBC0-F1
#
_cell.length_a   1.000
_cell.length_b   1.000
_cell.length_c   1.000
_cell.angle_alpha   90.00
_cell.angle_beta   90.00
_cell.angle_gamma   90.00
#
_symmetry.space_group_name_H-M   'P 1'
#
loop_
_entity.id
_entity.type
_entity.pdbx_description
1 polymer ?
#
loop_
_entity_poly.entity_id
_entity_poly.type
_entity_poly.pdbx_seq_one_letter_code
_entity_poly.pdbx_strand_id
1 'polypeptide(L)' 'MGNLSIVVDEQVLQKAHKRATKQGISINALLRGFLESYSEGTEQYRQATTRLLELAKQSTAASNGQRWTREEIYER' A
#
# COMPACT_ATOMS: atom_id res chain seq x y z
N MET A 1 21.41 -5.29 1.86
CA MET A 1 21.52 -3.86 2.23
C MET A 1 21.92 -3.08 0.98
N GLY A 2 21.32 -1.91 0.75
CA GLY A 2 21.63 -1.04 -0.40
C GLY A 2 21.85 0.39 0.06
N ASN A 3 22.67 1.14 -0.68
CA ASN A 3 22.94 2.56 -0.43
C ASN A 3 22.11 3.40 -1.39
N LEU A 4 21.47 4.45 -0.87
CA LEU A 4 20.70 5.42 -1.66
C LEU A 4 21.46 6.75 -1.70
N SER A 5 21.78 7.21 -2.91
CA SER A 5 22.30 8.56 -3.15
C SER A 5 21.31 9.30 -4.03
N ILE A 6 20.79 10.42 -3.54
CA ILE A 6 19.83 11.28 -4.25
C ILE A 6 20.31 12.72 -4.19
N VAL A 7 20.08 13.47 -5.26
CA VAL A 7 20.30 14.92 -5.28
C VAL A 7 18.99 15.59 -4.88
N VAL A 8 19.05 16.39 -3.83
CA VAL A 8 17.93 17.18 -3.32
C VAL A 8 18.38 18.60 -3.07
N ASP A 9 17.45 19.54 -3.18
CA ASP A 9 17.71 20.93 -2.85
C ASP A 9 18.17 21.08 -1.38
N GLU A 10 19.25 21.83 -1.16
CA GLU A 10 19.87 22.00 0.15
C GLU A 10 18.87 22.57 1.18
N GLN A 11 18.00 23.50 0.78
CA GLN A 11 16.99 24.08 1.68
C GLN A 11 15.96 23.03 2.10
N VAL A 12 15.63 22.09 1.21
CA VAL A 12 14.74 20.97 1.52
C VAL A 12 15.41 20.01 2.50
N LEU A 13 16.69 19.67 2.26
CA LEU A 13 17.46 18.78 3.14
C LEU A 13 17.59 19.35 4.56
N GLN A 14 17.92 20.63 4.68
CA GLN A 14 18.00 21.36 5.95
C GLN A 14 16.68 21.34 6.73
N LYS A 15 15.56 21.63 6.06
CA LYS A 15 14.22 21.60 6.68
C LYS A 15 13.85 20.20 7.14
N ALA A 16 14.14 19.18 6.32
CA ALA A 16 13.87 17.79 6.64
C ALA A 16 14.69 17.34 7.87
N HIS A 17 15.98 17.67 7.92
CA HIS A 17 16.84 17.41 9.07
C HIS A 17 16.29 18.06 10.35
N LYS A 18 15.98 19.37 10.31
CA LYS A 18 15.43 20.08 11.47
C LYS A 18 14.15 19.44 11.99
N ARG A 19 13.28 18.97 11.09
CA ARG A 19 12.03 18.29 11.45
C ARG A 19 12.29 16.91 12.05
N ALA A 20 13.16 16.12 11.44
CA ALA A 20 13.51 14.78 11.91
C ALA A 20 14.12 14.84 13.32
N THR A 21 15.04 15.77 13.57
CA THR A 21 15.63 16.00 14.90
C THR A 21 14.58 16.38 15.93
N LYS A 22 13.63 17.26 15.60
CA LYS A 22 12.51 17.60 16.49
C LYS A 22 11.62 16.39 16.84
N GLN A 23 11.55 15.42 15.93
CA GLN A 23 10.79 14.18 16.11
C GLN A 23 11.63 13.05 16.75
N GLY A 24 12.90 13.30 17.09
CA GLY A 24 13.80 12.31 17.68
C GLY A 24 14.23 11.19 16.72
N ILE A 25 14.09 11.39 15.40
CA ILE A 25 14.43 10.40 14.39
C ILE A 25 15.50 10.92 13.43
N SER A 26 16.27 10.00 12.84
CA SER A 26 17.24 10.36 11.79
C SER A 26 16.57 10.43 10.42
N ILE A 27 17.16 11.21 9.50
CA ILE A 27 16.68 11.28 8.12
C ILE A 27 16.73 9.92 7.44
N ASN A 28 17.75 9.11 7.75
CA ASN A 28 17.90 7.76 7.20
C ASN A 28 16.83 6.81 7.74
N ALA A 29 16.43 6.94 9.01
CA ALA A 29 15.32 6.16 9.56
C ALA A 29 14.00 6.55 8.89
N LEU A 30 13.77 7.85 8.66
CA LEU A 30 12.59 8.35 7.95
C LEU A 30 12.54 7.83 6.51
N LEU A 31 13.63 7.94 5.77
CA LEU A 31 13.70 7.47 4.37
C LEU A 31 13.54 5.95 4.29
N ARG A 32 14.12 5.19 5.23
CA ARG A 32 13.95 3.75 5.30
C ARG A 32 12.48 3.37 5.48
N GLY A 33 11.81 3.93 6.50
CA GLY A 33 10.40 3.65 6.76
C GLY A 33 9.49 4.09 5.61
N PHE A 34 9.82 5.21 4.95
CA PHE A 34 9.10 5.64 3.75
C PHE A 34 9.24 4.62 2.60
N LEU A 35 10.46 4.14 2.32
CA LEU A 35 10.69 3.16 1.26
C LEU A 35 10.04 1.81 1.56
N GLU A 36 10.09 1.36 2.82
CA GLU A 36 9.39 0.15 3.30
C GLU A 36 7.89 0.29 3.04
N SER A 37 7.26 1.35 3.56
CA SER A 37 5.83 1.60 3.35
C SER A 37 5.45 1.76 1.86
N TYR A 38 6.27 2.45 1.08
CA TYR A 38 6.07 2.63 -0.36
C TYR A 38 6.11 1.29 -1.12
N SER A 39 7.01 0.39 -0.71
CA SER A 39 7.10 -0.96 -1.29
C SER A 39 5.94 -1.86 -0.85
N GLU A 40 5.56 -1.80 0.43
CA GLU A 40 4.51 -2.63 1.02
C GLU A 40 3.12 -2.31 0.46
N GLY A 41 2.79 -1.03 0.27
CA GLY A 41 1.48 -0.65 -0.28
C GLY A 41 1.24 -1.32 -1.64
N THR A 42 2.24 -1.29 -2.52
CA THR A 42 2.15 -1.92 -3.84
C THR A 42 2.02 -3.44 -3.75
N GLU A 43 2.77 -4.05 -2.84
CA GLU A 43 2.81 -5.49 -2.67
C GLU A 43 1.53 -6.04 -2.01
N GLN A 44 0.96 -5.35 -1.03
CA GLN A 44 -0.32 -5.71 -0.39
C GLN A 44 -1.48 -5.70 -1.39
N TYR A 45 -1.59 -4.65 -2.23
CA TYR A 45 -2.62 -4.61 -3.27
C TYR A 45 -2.42 -5.71 -4.32
N ARG A 46 -1.15 -5.96 -4.70
CA ARG A 46 -0.81 -7.02 -5.65
C ARG A 46 -1.18 -8.40 -5.09
N GLN A 47 -0.88 -8.67 -3.82
CA GLN A 47 -1.23 -9.92 -3.14
C GLN A 47 -2.74 -10.09 -3.00
N ALA A 48 -3.47 -9.05 -2.57
CA ALA A 48 -4.92 -9.08 -2.48
C ALA A 48 -5.57 -9.35 -3.84
N THR A 49 -5.09 -8.67 -4.89
CA THR A 49 -5.56 -8.88 -6.27
C THR A 49 -5.26 -10.30 -6.75
N THR A 50 -4.06 -10.81 -6.49
CA THR A 50 -3.66 -12.17 -6.89
C THR A 50 -4.55 -13.21 -6.21
N ARG A 51 -4.79 -13.06 -4.90
CA ARG A 51 -5.66 -13.94 -4.13
C ARG A 51 -7.11 -13.89 -4.62
N LEU A 52 -7.62 -12.70 -4.95
CA LEU A 52 -8.97 -12.55 -5.52
C LEU A 52 -9.10 -13.25 -6.87
N LEU A 53 -8.09 -13.14 -7.74
CA LEU A 53 -8.08 -13.82 -9.04
C LEU A 53 -7.99 -15.34 -8.90
N GLU A 54 -7.21 -15.84 -7.94
CA GLU A 54 -7.13 -17.28 -7.62
C GLU A 54 -8.49 -17.81 -7.13
N LEU A 55 -9.13 -17.09 -6.20
CA LEU A 55 -10.47 -17.45 -5.72
C LEU A 55 -11.50 -17.42 -6.86
N ALA A 56 -11.45 -16.41 -7.73
CA ALA A 56 -12.34 -16.33 -8.88
C ALA A 56 -12.14 -17.50 -9.86
N LYS A 57 -10.91 -17.94 -10.08
CA LYS A 57 -10.60 -19.10 -10.93
C LYS A 57 -11.08 -20.42 -10.33
N GLN A 58 -11.03 -20.56 -9.01
CA GLN A 58 -11.48 -21.77 -8.31
C GLN A 58 -13.00 -21.78 -8.07
N SER A 59 -13.65 -20.62 -8.13
CA SER A 59 -15.08 -20.49 -7.90
C SER A 59 -15.89 -21.06 -9.07
N THR A 60 -16.88 -21.87 -8.74
CA THR A 60 -17.96 -22.26 -9.65
C THR A 60 -19.16 -21.30 -9.56
N ALA A 61 -19.11 -20.30 -8.68
CA ALA A 61 -20.19 -19.35 -8.48
C ALA A 61 -20.31 -18.43 -9.69
N ALA A 62 -21.50 -18.39 -10.28
CA ALA A 62 -21.88 -17.47 -11.32
C ALA A 62 -23.31 -16.99 -11.06
N SER A 63 -23.61 -15.74 -11.40
CA SER A 63 -24.98 -15.24 -11.29
C SER A 63 -25.93 -15.89 -12.31
N ASN A 64 -25.40 -16.52 -13.38
CA ASN A 64 -26.18 -17.10 -14.46
C ASN A 64 -27.27 -16.15 -15.02
N GLY A 65 -27.02 -14.84 -14.97
CA GLY A 65 -27.98 -13.81 -15.40
C GLY A 65 -29.01 -13.41 -14.34
N GLN A 66 -29.03 -14.05 -13.18
CA GLN A 66 -29.88 -13.70 -12.07
C GLN A 66 -29.43 -12.37 -11.45
N ARG A 67 -30.40 -11.49 -11.20
CA ARG A 67 -30.21 -10.23 -10.49
C ARG A 67 -31.00 -10.31 -9.20
N TRP A 68 -30.42 -9.77 -8.13
CA TRP A 68 -31.09 -9.63 -6.85
C TRP A 68 -31.16 -8.16 -6.50
N THR A 69 -32.30 -7.77 -5.97
CA THR A 69 -32.49 -6.52 -5.25
C THR A 69 -31.95 -6.68 -3.83
N ARG A 70 -31.64 -5.54 -3.19
CA ARG A 70 -31.10 -5.55 -1.84
C ARG A 70 -32.09 -6.17 -0.86
N GLU A 71 -33.37 -5.89 -1.06
CA GLU A 71 -34.50 -6.39 -0.28
C GLU A 71 -34.62 -7.92 -0.37
N GLU A 72 -34.44 -8.50 -1.56
CA GLU A 72 -34.50 -9.96 -1.79
C GLU A 72 -33.36 -10.74 -1.11
N ILE A 73 -32.19 -10.12 -0.91
CA ILE A 73 -31.07 -10.75 -0.20
C ILE A 73 -31.22 -10.61 1.31
N TYR A 74 -31.77 -9.49 1.79
CA TYR A 74 -31.87 -9.21 3.22
C TYR A 74 -32.80 -10.18 3.97
N GLU A 75 -33.76 -10.79 3.27
CA GLU A 75 -34.69 -11.79 3.83
C GLU A 75 -34.23 -13.25 3.66
N ARG A 76 -32.99 -13.50 3.20
CA ARG A 76 -32.41 -14.84 3.05
C ARG A 76 -31.21 -15.05 3.96
#